data_AF-A0A0D7PSE4-F1
#
_entry.id   AF-A0A0D7PSE4-F1
#
_cell.length_a   1.000
_cell.length_b   1.000
_cell.length_c   1.000
_cell.angle_alpha   90.00
_cell.angle_beta   90.00
_cell.angle_gamma   90.00
#
_symmetry.space_group_name_H-M   'P 1'
#
loop_
_entity.id
_entity.type
_entity.pdbx_description
1 polymer ?
#
loop_
_entity_poly.entity_id
_entity_poly.type
_entity_poly.pdbx_seq_one_letter_code
_entity_poly.pdbx_strand_id
1 'polypeptide(L)' 'MAYRAYIVGAHSRPIGVVNMDCGDDDAAIASASRLVDSHDVELWQMDRPVARFDAASKQIVRK' A
#
# COMPACT_ATOMS: atom_id res chain seq x y z
N MET A 1 -4.55 13.75 -6.02
CA MET A 1 -3.10 13.45 -6.10
C MET A 1 -3.01 11.95 -6.37
N ALA A 2 -2.20 11.50 -7.33
CA ALA A 2 -2.25 10.10 -7.77
C ALA A 2 -1.50 9.17 -6.80
N TYR A 3 -2.25 8.45 -5.96
CA TYR A 3 -1.72 7.40 -5.10
C TYR A 3 -1.86 6.05 -5.81
N ARG A 4 -0.90 5.16 -5.56
CA ARG A 4 -0.90 3.78 -6.06
C ARG A 4 -0.55 2.84 -4.92
N ALA A 5 -1.47 1.93 -4.61
CA ALA A 5 -1.20 0.83 -3.70
C ALA A 5 -0.80 -0.39 -4.53
N TYR A 6 0.44 -0.84 -4.39
CA TYR A 6 0.94 -2.07 -4.98
C TYR A 6 0.74 -3.21 -4.00
N ILE A 7 0.01 -4.23 -4.41
CA ILE A 7 -0.23 -5.43 -3.62
C ILE A 7 0.86 -6.44 -3.96
N VAL A 8 1.72 -6.73 -2.99
CA VAL A 8 2.85 -7.64 -3.07
C VAL A 8 2.45 -8.98 -2.44
N GLY A 9 2.38 -10.02 -3.27
CA GLY A 9 2.07 -11.36 -2.79
C GLY A 9 3.26 -12.01 -2.05
N ALA A 10 3.04 -13.21 -1.50
CA ALA A 10 4.02 -13.99 -0.72
C ALA A 10 5.37 -14.27 -1.41
N HIS A 11 5.51 -14.00 -2.71
CA HIS A 11 6.74 -14.14 -3.49
C HIS A 11 7.47 -12.81 -3.73
N SER A 12 7.18 -11.76 -2.96
CA SER A 12 7.69 -10.40 -3.19
C SER A 12 7.38 -9.87 -4.60
N ARG A 13 6.35 -10.42 -5.25
CA ARG A 13 5.96 -10.07 -6.60
C ARG A 13 4.67 -9.25 -6.54
N PRO A 14 4.62 -8.05 -7.16
CA PRO A 14 3.39 -7.30 -7.24
C PRO A 14 2.37 -8.09 -8.06
N ILE A 15 1.29 -8.50 -7.40
CA ILE A 15 0.17 -9.23 -8.00
C ILE A 15 -0.99 -8.29 -8.38
N GLY A 16 -0.96 -7.05 -7.89
CA GLY A 16 -1.97 -6.05 -8.20
C GLY A 16 -1.48 -4.64 -7.96
N VAL A 17 -2.11 -3.69 -8.65
CA VAL A 17 -1.96 -2.26 -8.39
C VAL A 17 -3.35 -1.65 -8.30
N VAL A 18 -3.59 -0.87 -7.26
CA VAL A 18 -4.82 -0.12 -7.06
C VAL A 18 -4.48 1.35 -7.21
N ASN A 19 -4.96 1.96 -8.29
CA ASN A 19 -4.87 3.40 -8.49
C ASN A 19 -5.93 4.07 -7.60
N MET A 20 -5.49 4.94 -6.71
CA MET A 20 -6.35 5.66 -5.78
C MET A 20 -6.15 7.16 -6.02
N ASP A 21 -7.23 7.88 -6.31
CA ASP A 21 -7.17 9.34 -6.21
C ASP A 21 -7.58 9.71 -4.78
N CYS A 22 -6.58 9.84 -3.92
CA CYS A 22 -6.74 10.34 -2.56
C CYS A 22 -6.13 11.74 -2.46
N GLY A 23 -6.72 12.56 -1.58
CA GLY A 23 -6.16 13.85 -1.20
C GLY A 23 -5.06 13.72 -0.15
N ASP A 24 -5.12 12.66 0.66
CA ASP A 24 -4.31 12.50 1.87
C ASP A 24 -3.75 11.09 2.01
N ASP A 25 -2.59 11.01 2.66
CA ASP A 25 -1.91 9.76 2.95
C ASP A 25 -2.76 8.86 3.84
N ASP A 26 -3.49 9.42 4.81
CA ASP A 26 -4.28 8.63 5.75
C ASP A 26 -5.48 7.93 5.07
N ALA A 27 -6.12 8.59 4.10
CA ALA A 27 -7.19 7.99 3.31
C ALA A 27 -6.68 6.86 2.40
N ALA A 28 -5.50 7.07 1.81
CA ALA A 28 -4.82 6.05 1.02
C ALA A 28 -4.37 4.87 1.90
N ILE A 29 -3.90 5.14 3.12
CA ILE A 29 -3.48 4.14 4.10
C ILE A 29 -4.67 3.32 4.60
N ALA A 30 -5.80 3.95 4.91
CA ALA A 30 -7.02 3.23 5.32
C ALA A 30 -7.51 2.28 4.22
N SER A 31 -7.43 2.71 2.96
CA SER A 31 -7.78 1.88 1.80
C SER A 31 -6.79 0.72 1.60
N ALA A 32 -5.49 0.99 1.68
CA ALA A 32 -4.43 -0.01 1.56
C ALA A 32 -4.46 -1.03 2.72
N SER A 33 -4.73 -0.59 3.95
CA SER A 33 -4.86 -1.47 5.11
C SER A 33 -5.99 -2.48 4.98
N ARG A 34 -7.00 -2.20 4.15
CA ARG A 34 -8.09 -3.13 3.86
C ARG A 34 -7.69 -4.22 2.86
N LEU A 35 -6.62 -4.00 2.11
CA LEU A 35 -6.04 -4.93 1.14
C LEU A 35 -4.96 -5.83 1.78
N VAL A 36 -4.34 -5.40 2.89
CA VAL A 36 -3.19 -6.07 3.51
C VAL A 36 -3.54 -7.34 4.30
N ASP A 37 -4.81 -7.74 4.36
CA ASP A 37 -5.27 -8.82 5.25
C ASP A 37 -4.56 -10.18 4.99
N SER A 38 -3.98 -10.37 3.79
CA SER A 38 -3.21 -11.57 3.43
C SER A 38 -1.92 -11.31 2.64
N HIS A 39 -1.69 -10.08 2.18
CA HIS A 39 -0.58 -9.74 1.27
C HIS A 39 0.07 -8.43 1.67
N ASP A 40 1.38 -8.32 1.50
CA ASP A 40 2.07 -7.04 1.68
C ASP A 40 1.50 -5.99 0.74
N VAL A 41 1.41 -4.75 1.18
CA VAL A 41 0.96 -3.64 0.36
C VAL A 41 1.96 -2.51 0.46
N GLU A 42 2.39 -1.97 -0.66
CA GLU A 42 3.28 -0.82 -0.72
C GLU A 42 2.54 0.36 -1.33
N LEU A 43 2.36 1.42 -0.55
CA LEU A 43 1.69 2.65 -0.96
C LEU A 43 2.71 3.65 -1.48
N TRP A 44 2.48 4.10 -2.70
CA TRP A 44 3.33 5.04 -3.43
C TRP A 44 2.53 6.26 -3.86
N GLN A 45 3.18 7.42 -3.84
CA GLN A 45 2.66 8.67 -4.37
C GLN A 45 3.64 9.18 -5.44
N MET A 46 3.25 9.02 -6.71
CA MET A 46 4.12 9.22 -7.88
C MET A 46 5.43 8.42 -7.85
N ASP A 47 6.46 8.93 -7.16
CA ASP A 47 7.81 8.37 -7.03
C ASP A 47 8.24 8.17 -5.56
N ARG A 48 7.49 8.71 -4.61
CA ARG A 48 7.79 8.59 -3.17
C ARG A 48 6.98 7.45 -2.55
N PRO A 49 7.62 6.45 -1.92
CA PRO A 49 6.91 5.50 -1.07
C PRO A 49 6.38 6.25 0.16
N VAL A 50 5.07 6.17 0.38
CA VAL A 50 4.36 6.85 1.47
C VAL A 50 4.25 5.94 2.68
N ALA A 51 3.87 4.69 2.45
CA ALA A 51 3.71 3.71 3.52
C ALA A 51 3.93 2.31 2.97
N ARG A 52 4.43 1.42 3.82
CA ARG A 52 4.51 -0.01 3.54
C ARG A 52 3.74 -0.76 4.62
N PHE A 53 2.94 -1.70 4.18
CA PHE A 53 2.13 -2.57 5.00
C PHE A 53 2.66 -3.98 4.85
N ASP A 54 3.16 -4.53 5.95
CA ASP A 54 3.66 -5.88 6.01
C ASP A 54 2.53 -6.78 6.54
N ALA A 55 2.01 -7.68 5.69
CA ALA A 55 0.92 -8.57 6.11
C ALA A 55 1.39 -9.59 7.12
N ALA A 56 2.62 -10.08 6.95
CA ALA A 56 3.22 -11.10 7.80
C ALA A 56 3.42 -10.61 9.24
N SER A 57 3.83 -9.35 9.40
CA SER A 57 4.12 -8.72 10.69
C SER A 57 2.97 -7.84 11.19
N LYS A 58 1.91 -7.65 10.38
CA LYS A 58 0.84 -6.64 10.56
C LYS A 58 1.37 -5.24 10.88
N GLN A 59 2.59 -4.93 10.43
CA GLN A 59 3.23 -3.67 10.74
C GLN A 59 3.00 -2.69 9.60
N ILE A 60 2.63 -1.47 9.97
CA ILE A 60 2.47 -0.36 9.03
C ILE A 60 3.65 0.58 9.28
N VAL A 61 4.54 0.69 8.30
CA VAL A 61 5.68 1.62 8.35
C VAL A 61 5.35 2.79 7.44
N ARG A 62 5.10 3.95 8.05
CA ARG A 62 4.87 5.23 7.35
C ARG A 62 6.22 5.93 7.12
N LYS A 63 6.45 6.50 5.93
CA LYS A 63 7.75 7.06 5.47
C LYS A 63 7.72 8.57 5.24
#